data_AF-A0A0L0LGF0-F1
#
_entry.id   AF-A0A0L0LGF0-F1
#
_cell.length_a   1.000
_cell.length_b   1.000
_cell.length_c   1.000
_cell.angle_alpha   90.00
_cell.angle_beta   90.00
_cell.angle_gamma   90.00
#
_symmetry.space_group_name_H-M   'P 1'
#
loop_
_entity.id
_entity.type
_entity.pdbx_description
1 polymer ?
#
loop_
_entity_poly.entity_id
_entity_poly.type
_entity_poly.pdbx_seq_one_letter_code
_entity_poly.pdbx_strand_id
1 'polypeptide(L)'
;MTIHTPILTNKHELRFIAALGVLLVALILISTIMSNKVMRDGTSVPSEVVINPFDSVEINAKAAYVFDIRENKIIYSKNESERLPLASLTKVMSALVAISIAPEESVITITNKAIRTDGDSGLRVGERWSLKDLLDFSLTSSSNDGTKAVALALGAIGKSDATDKEKEVDFINSMNTMANKLGMKNTYFFNETGLDESDKKGGAYGSAKDVASLFAYILKNNPNLLEATKHDTITIRSMDNFVHTAVNTDQIVADIPGIKGSKTGFTDIAGGNLVIAFDPELGRPIIISVLGSTAEERFRDVEKLVRATLLSLSAEPISNL
;
A
#
# COMPACT_ATOMS: atom_id res chain seq x y z
N MET A 1 -72.80 33.74 -8.75
CA MET A 1 -72.70 35.08 -8.13
C MET A 1 -72.00 34.85 -6.80
N THR A 2 -70.81 35.34 -6.48
CA THR A 2 -70.04 36.48 -7.00
C THR A 2 -68.59 36.23 -6.56
N ILE A 3 -67.61 36.35 -7.47
CA ILE A 3 -66.19 36.23 -7.13
C ILE A 3 -65.78 37.53 -6.40
N HIS A 4 -65.47 37.46 -5.11
CA HIS A 4 -64.87 38.57 -4.40
C HIS A 4 -63.35 38.54 -4.63
N THR A 5 -62.89 39.30 -5.61
CA THR A 5 -61.50 39.74 -5.67
C THR A 5 -61.30 40.85 -4.62
N PRO A 6 -60.31 40.75 -3.72
CA PRO A 6 -59.98 41.87 -2.85
C PRO A 6 -59.27 42.93 -3.69
N ILE A 7 -59.96 44.03 -3.96
CA ILE A 7 -59.38 45.23 -4.55
C ILE A 7 -58.53 45.88 -3.45
N LEU A 8 -57.23 46.00 -3.68
CA LEU A 8 -56.30 46.77 -2.82
C LEU A 8 -56.70 48.26 -2.83
N THR A 9 -57.59 48.65 -1.92
CA THR A 9 -58.08 50.04 -1.76
C THR A 9 -57.59 50.69 -0.49
N ASN A 10 -56.32 50.50 -0.11
CA ASN A 10 -55.69 51.35 0.88
C ASN A 10 -54.46 52.04 0.28
N LYS A 11 -54.54 53.37 0.13
CA LYS A 11 -53.42 54.20 -0.37
C LYS A 11 -52.13 53.99 0.45
N HIS A 12 -52.26 53.58 1.72
CA HIS A 12 -51.12 53.25 2.57
C HIS A 12 -50.44 51.94 2.17
N GLU A 13 -51.19 50.91 1.78
CA GLU A 13 -50.65 49.63 1.32
C GLU A 13 -49.94 49.77 -0.03
N LEU A 14 -50.53 50.56 -0.96
CA LEU A 14 -49.90 50.83 -2.25
C LEU A 14 -48.59 51.61 -2.10
N ARG A 15 -48.54 52.56 -1.15
CA ARG A 15 -47.31 53.29 -0.79
C ARG A 15 -46.26 52.39 -0.15
N PHE A 16 -46.68 51.44 0.69
CA PHE A 16 -45.80 50.48 1.32
C PHE A 16 -45.17 49.52 0.29
N ILE A 17 -45.98 48.98 -0.63
CA ILE A 17 -45.49 48.12 -1.72
C ILE A 17 -44.55 48.89 -2.65
N ALA A 18 -44.87 50.14 -2.99
CA ALA A 18 -44.00 50.99 -3.79
C ALA A 18 -42.65 51.27 -3.09
N ALA A 19 -42.67 51.52 -1.77
CA ALA A 19 -41.44 51.71 -0.99
C ALA A 19 -40.57 50.44 -0.96
N LEU A 20 -41.20 49.25 -0.83
CA LEU A 20 -40.50 47.97 -0.85
C LEU A 20 -39.85 47.70 -2.23
N GLY A 21 -40.55 48.04 -3.32
CA GLY A 21 -40.04 47.92 -4.68
C GLY A 21 -38.82 48.82 -4.91
N VAL A 22 -38.86 50.07 -4.43
CA VAL A 22 -37.72 51.00 -4.52
C VAL A 22 -36.51 50.50 -3.72
N LEU A 23 -36.74 49.94 -2.53
CA LEU A 23 -35.68 49.36 -1.71
C LEU A 23 -35.03 48.15 -2.39
N LEU A 24 -35.82 47.27 -3.00
CA LEU A 24 -35.31 46.11 -3.72
C LEU A 24 -34.45 46.51 -4.93
N VAL A 25 -34.90 47.50 -5.70
CA VAL A 25 -34.14 48.04 -6.83
C VAL A 25 -32.84 48.70 -6.36
N ALA A 26 -32.88 49.44 -5.24
CA ALA A 26 -31.68 50.01 -4.65
C ALA A 26 -30.67 48.94 -4.19
N LEU A 27 -31.14 47.84 -3.58
CA LEU A 27 -30.29 46.73 -3.17
C LEU A 27 -29.66 46.00 -4.36
N ILE A 28 -30.41 45.79 -5.45
CA ILE A 28 -29.89 45.20 -6.69
C ILE A 28 -28.85 46.12 -7.33
N LEU A 29 -29.09 47.44 -7.36
CA LEU A 29 -28.12 48.42 -7.86
C LEU A 29 -26.85 48.45 -7.01
N ILE A 30 -26.96 48.42 -5.68
CA ILE A 30 -25.82 48.35 -4.77
C ILE A 30 -25.04 47.05 -4.98
N SER A 31 -25.73 45.90 -5.11
CA SER A 31 -25.10 44.61 -5.42
C SER A 31 -24.36 44.64 -6.76
N THR A 32 -24.95 45.25 -7.79
CA THR A 32 -24.32 45.36 -9.12
C THR A 32 -23.12 46.30 -9.10
N ILE A 33 -23.21 47.42 -8.36
CA ILE A 33 -22.09 48.36 -8.18
C ILE A 33 -20.97 47.70 -7.36
N MET A 34 -21.29 46.91 -6.32
CA MET A 34 -20.29 46.17 -5.55
C MET A 34 -19.67 45.04 -6.36
N SER A 35 -20.43 44.28 -7.14
CA SER A 35 -19.90 43.28 -8.08
C SER A 35 -18.96 43.89 -9.11
N ASN A 36 -19.31 45.07 -9.65
CA ASN A 36 -18.45 45.78 -10.60
C ASN A 36 -17.22 46.44 -9.94
N LYS A 37 -17.26 46.72 -8.64
CA LYS A 37 -16.10 47.27 -7.89
C LYS A 37 -15.13 46.16 -7.44
N VAL A 38 -15.60 44.93 -7.27
CA VAL A 38 -14.77 43.76 -6.97
C VAL A 38 -14.04 43.25 -8.22
N MET A 39 -14.55 43.54 -9.42
CA MET A 39 -13.90 43.23 -10.70
C MET A 39 -13.14 44.43 -11.27
N ARG A 40 -12.18 44.99 -10.51
CA ARG A 40 -11.11 45.89 -11.01
C ARG A 40 -10.14 46.25 -9.88
N ASP A 41 -9.48 45.23 -9.35
CA ASP A 41 -8.11 45.43 -8.87
C ASP A 41 -7.23 44.44 -9.64
N GLY A 42 -6.47 44.97 -10.58
CA GLY A 42 -5.54 44.24 -11.44
C GLY A 42 -4.22 43.97 -10.73
N THR A 43 -4.25 43.76 -9.42
CA THR A 43 -3.12 43.19 -8.68
C THR A 43 -3.18 41.68 -8.91
N SER A 44 -2.40 41.21 -9.88
CA SER A 44 -2.06 39.79 -9.94
C SER A 44 -1.40 39.46 -8.61
N VAL A 45 -2.16 38.85 -7.70
CA VAL A 45 -1.60 38.19 -6.52
C VAL A 45 -0.48 37.29 -7.07
N PRO A 46 0.77 37.41 -6.60
CA PRO A 46 1.81 36.49 -7.02
C PRO A 46 1.26 35.09 -6.82
N SER A 47 1.18 34.29 -7.88
CA SER A 47 0.83 32.88 -7.73
C SER A 47 1.80 32.33 -6.71
N GLU A 48 1.28 31.99 -5.53
CA GLU A 48 2.07 31.39 -4.47
C GLU A 48 2.79 30.21 -5.10
N VAL A 49 4.12 30.22 -5.08
CA VAL A 49 4.91 29.14 -5.65
C VAL A 49 4.54 27.90 -4.83
N VAL A 50 3.68 27.05 -5.39
CA VAL A 50 3.33 25.77 -4.77
C VAL A 50 4.59 24.91 -4.86
N ILE A 51 5.40 24.95 -3.81
CA ILE A 51 6.59 24.12 -3.70
C ILE A 51 6.09 22.68 -3.58
N ASN A 52 6.36 21.86 -4.60
CA ASN A 52 6.07 20.44 -4.51
C ASN A 52 7.04 19.81 -3.49
N PRO A 53 6.56 19.24 -2.38
CA PRO A 53 7.42 18.69 -1.34
C PRO A 53 8.38 17.59 -1.83
N PHE A 54 8.09 16.98 -2.98
CA PHE A 54 8.93 15.96 -3.60
C PHE A 54 10.12 16.52 -4.40
N ASP A 55 10.12 17.79 -4.80
CA ASP A 55 11.18 18.38 -5.62
C ASP A 55 12.55 18.39 -4.90
N SER A 56 12.53 18.44 -3.57
CA SER A 56 13.74 18.40 -2.72
C SER A 56 13.99 17.03 -2.06
N VAL A 57 13.22 15.98 -2.41
CA VAL A 57 13.37 14.67 -1.80
C VAL A 57 14.53 13.92 -2.45
N GLU A 58 15.61 13.77 -1.70
CA GLU A 58 16.74 12.93 -2.08
C GLU A 58 16.69 11.58 -1.33
N ILE A 59 16.62 10.50 -2.11
CA ILE A 59 16.62 9.11 -1.62
C ILE A 59 17.78 8.31 -2.22
N ASN A 60 18.31 7.38 -1.43
CA ASN A 60 19.41 6.49 -1.83
C ASN A 60 18.92 5.35 -2.74
N ALA A 61 17.67 4.91 -2.57
CA ALA A 61 17.05 3.86 -3.37
C ALA A 61 17.20 4.12 -4.89
N LYS A 62 17.49 3.06 -5.64
CA LYS A 62 17.57 3.10 -7.11
C LYS A 62 16.23 3.38 -7.75
N ALA A 63 15.16 2.80 -7.20
CA ALA A 63 13.79 3.03 -7.65
C ALA A 63 12.84 3.30 -6.48
N ALA A 64 11.83 4.13 -6.72
CA ALA A 64 10.76 4.40 -5.77
C ALA A 64 9.42 4.69 -6.48
N TYR A 65 8.33 4.42 -5.78
CA TYR A 65 6.98 4.68 -6.26
C TYR A 65 6.06 5.00 -5.08
N VAL A 66 5.34 6.14 -5.17
CA VAL A 66 4.33 6.58 -4.21
C VAL A 66 2.99 6.66 -4.95
N PHE A 67 2.04 5.85 -4.52
CA PHE A 67 0.78 5.62 -5.22
C PHE A 67 -0.43 5.80 -4.32
N ASP A 68 -1.34 6.66 -4.74
CA ASP A 68 -2.65 6.85 -4.14
C ASP A 68 -3.65 5.85 -4.74
N ILE A 69 -4.06 4.87 -3.93
CA ILE A 69 -4.98 3.83 -4.38
C ILE A 69 -6.38 4.41 -4.65
N ARG A 70 -6.83 5.35 -3.81
CA ARG A 70 -8.20 5.90 -3.90
C ARG A 70 -8.36 6.72 -5.17
N GLU A 71 -7.41 7.62 -5.42
CA GLU A 71 -7.42 8.49 -6.60
C GLU A 71 -6.85 7.82 -7.85
N ASN A 72 -6.30 6.60 -7.71
CA ASN A 72 -5.57 5.90 -8.77
C ASN A 72 -4.49 6.80 -9.40
N LYS A 73 -3.75 7.53 -8.54
CA LYS A 73 -2.84 8.61 -8.92
C LYS A 73 -1.42 8.33 -8.46
N ILE A 74 -0.46 8.60 -9.33
CA ILE A 74 0.96 8.60 -8.97
C ILE A 74 1.28 9.93 -8.29
N ILE A 75 1.75 9.88 -7.04
CA ILE A 75 2.19 11.07 -6.30
C ILE A 75 3.67 11.34 -6.58
N TYR A 76 4.50 10.30 -6.59
CA TYR A 76 5.94 10.39 -6.87
C TYR A 76 6.45 9.10 -7.51
N SER A 77 7.45 9.23 -8.38
CA SER A 77 8.11 8.10 -9.02
C SER A 77 9.57 8.41 -9.32
N LYS A 78 10.42 7.41 -9.08
CA LYS A 78 11.84 7.38 -9.50
C LYS A 78 12.10 6.01 -10.09
N ASN A 79 12.41 5.91 -11.38
CA ASN A 79 12.68 4.64 -12.07
C ASN A 79 11.64 3.55 -11.76
N GLU A 80 10.36 3.89 -11.69
CA GLU A 80 9.33 3.06 -11.06
C GLU A 80 9.09 1.72 -11.77
N SER A 81 9.47 1.64 -13.05
CA SER A 81 9.36 0.45 -13.90
C SER A 81 10.70 -0.29 -14.06
N GLU A 82 11.78 0.15 -13.41
CA GLU A 82 13.09 -0.50 -13.48
C GLU A 82 13.04 -1.90 -12.84
N ARG A 83 13.66 -2.88 -13.49
CA ARG A 83 13.72 -4.27 -13.02
C ARG A 83 14.87 -4.44 -12.03
N LEU A 84 14.54 -4.58 -10.76
CA LEU A 84 15.49 -4.76 -9.66
C LEU A 84 15.20 -6.06 -8.90
N PRO A 85 16.21 -6.67 -8.25
CA PRO A 85 15.99 -7.82 -7.39
C PRO A 85 15.09 -7.46 -6.20
N LEU A 86 14.12 -8.33 -5.90
CA LEU A 86 13.09 -8.03 -4.90
C LEU A 86 13.45 -8.43 -3.47
N ALA A 87 14.41 -9.36 -3.30
CA ALA A 87 14.66 -10.00 -2.02
C ALA A 87 13.34 -10.49 -1.38
N SER A 88 13.21 -10.41 -0.05
CA SER A 88 12.04 -10.89 0.69
C SER A 88 10.71 -10.19 0.39
N LEU A 89 10.65 -9.14 -0.44
CA LEU A 89 9.36 -8.64 -0.95
C LEU A 89 8.61 -9.73 -1.75
N THR A 90 9.36 -10.70 -2.29
CA THR A 90 8.85 -11.92 -2.93
C THR A 90 7.83 -12.66 -2.08
N LYS A 91 8.02 -12.69 -0.76
CA LYS A 91 7.14 -13.43 0.17
C LYS A 91 5.71 -12.92 0.18
N VAL A 92 5.48 -11.66 -0.20
CA VAL A 92 4.13 -11.09 -0.34
C VAL A 92 3.36 -11.78 -1.46
N MET A 93 4.02 -12.08 -2.59
CA MET A 93 3.41 -12.88 -3.66
C MET A 93 3.19 -14.32 -3.22
N SER A 94 4.16 -14.93 -2.53
CA SER A 94 4.02 -16.31 -2.01
C SER A 94 2.82 -16.43 -1.08
N ALA A 95 2.64 -15.46 -0.18
CA ALA A 95 1.50 -15.41 0.74
C ALA A 95 0.17 -15.25 -0.01
N LEU A 96 0.10 -14.35 -1.00
CA LEU A 96 -1.09 -14.17 -1.83
C LEU A 96 -1.44 -15.45 -2.62
N VAL A 97 -0.45 -16.12 -3.19
CA VAL A 97 -0.64 -17.39 -3.90
C VAL A 97 -1.13 -18.46 -2.94
N ALA A 98 -0.54 -18.57 -1.75
CA ALA A 98 -0.92 -19.57 -0.77
C ALA A 98 -2.40 -19.48 -0.38
N ILE A 99 -2.90 -18.28 -0.06
CA ILE A 99 -4.32 -18.08 0.27
C ILE A 99 -5.25 -18.24 -0.94
N SER A 100 -4.72 -18.19 -2.17
CA SER A 100 -5.50 -18.49 -3.39
C SER A 100 -5.61 -19.99 -3.68
N ILE A 101 -4.73 -20.80 -3.09
CA ILE A 101 -4.66 -22.25 -3.29
C ILE A 101 -5.38 -23.00 -2.17
N ALA A 102 -5.28 -22.52 -0.93
CA ALA A 102 -5.77 -23.22 0.24
C ALA A 102 -6.39 -22.24 1.26
N PRO A 103 -7.41 -22.67 2.03
CA PRO A 103 -8.00 -21.85 3.08
C PRO A 103 -7.00 -21.57 4.20
N GLU A 104 -7.15 -20.43 4.88
CA GLU A 104 -6.26 -19.92 5.93
C GLU A 104 -6.07 -20.90 7.11
N GLU A 105 -7.06 -21.76 7.36
CA GLU A 105 -7.07 -22.78 8.40
C GLU A 105 -6.33 -24.07 8.01
N SER A 106 -5.83 -24.16 6.78
CA SER A 106 -5.11 -25.36 6.30
C SER A 106 -3.89 -25.64 7.17
N VAL A 107 -3.67 -26.91 7.48
CA VAL A 107 -2.54 -27.32 8.31
C VAL A 107 -1.28 -27.40 7.46
N ILE A 108 -0.25 -26.65 7.85
CA ILE A 108 1.09 -26.72 7.29
C ILE A 108 2.02 -27.37 8.32
N THR A 109 2.59 -28.51 7.96
CA THR A 109 3.59 -29.20 8.79
C THR A 109 4.99 -28.81 8.33
N ILE A 110 5.81 -28.32 9.25
CA ILE A 110 7.21 -27.98 8.98
C ILE A 110 8.00 -29.27 8.74
N THR A 111 8.61 -29.39 7.57
CA THR A 111 9.42 -30.58 7.21
C THR A 111 10.91 -30.28 7.33
N ASN A 112 11.74 -31.32 7.43
CA ASN A 112 13.21 -31.19 7.36
C ASN A 112 13.70 -30.44 6.11
N LYS A 113 12.91 -30.45 5.03
CA LYS A 113 13.25 -29.80 3.75
C LYS A 113 12.95 -28.32 3.74
N ALA A 114 12.04 -27.87 4.61
CA ALA A 114 11.71 -26.47 4.76
C ALA A 114 12.69 -25.70 5.63
N ILE A 115 13.40 -26.40 6.54
CA ILE A 115 14.36 -25.80 7.45
C ILE A 115 15.74 -25.69 6.79
N ARG A 116 16.36 -24.52 6.86
CA ARG A 116 17.77 -24.36 6.49
C ARG A 116 18.68 -24.97 7.57
N THR A 117 19.79 -25.57 7.16
CA THR A 117 20.81 -26.11 8.08
C THR A 117 21.54 -25.01 8.87
N ASP A 118 21.58 -23.78 8.33
CA ASP A 118 22.29 -22.65 8.92
C ASP A 118 21.30 -21.60 9.43
N GLY A 119 21.17 -21.51 10.76
CA GLY A 119 20.35 -20.53 11.48
C GLY A 119 19.10 -21.13 12.12
N ASP A 120 18.81 -20.71 13.36
CA ASP A 120 17.55 -21.03 14.03
C ASP A 120 16.48 -20.06 13.53
N SER A 121 15.53 -20.54 12.72
CA SER A 121 14.37 -19.76 12.27
C SER A 121 13.27 -19.69 13.33
N GLY A 122 13.45 -20.36 14.47
CA GLY A 122 12.46 -20.57 15.51
C GLY A 122 11.48 -21.71 15.21
N LEU A 123 11.34 -22.11 13.94
CA LEU A 123 10.40 -23.15 13.50
C LEU A 123 10.96 -24.56 13.73
N ARG A 124 10.10 -25.50 14.13
CA ARG A 124 10.52 -26.86 14.50
C ARG A 124 10.04 -27.90 13.52
N VAL A 125 10.91 -28.84 13.16
CA VAL A 125 10.53 -29.97 12.31
C VAL A 125 9.41 -30.80 12.97
N GLY A 126 8.37 -31.10 12.20
CA GLY A 126 7.17 -31.81 12.64
C GLY A 126 6.10 -30.92 13.27
N GLU A 127 6.42 -29.66 13.56
CA GLU A 127 5.46 -28.70 14.11
C GLU A 127 4.38 -28.35 13.09
N ARG A 128 3.14 -28.26 13.57
CA ARG A 128 1.95 -27.94 12.78
C ARG A 128 1.50 -26.50 13.03
N TRP A 129 1.24 -25.81 11.94
CA TRP A 129 0.76 -24.43 11.91
C TRP A 129 -0.53 -24.34 11.10
N SER A 130 -1.41 -23.40 11.45
CA SER A 130 -2.39 -22.93 10.47
C SER A 130 -1.64 -22.16 9.36
N LEU A 131 -2.15 -22.17 8.14
CA LEU A 131 -1.55 -21.42 7.03
C LEU A 131 -1.47 -19.93 7.39
N LYS A 132 -2.55 -19.38 7.95
CA LYS A 132 -2.61 -17.98 8.40
C LYS A 132 -1.48 -17.64 9.37
N ASP A 133 -1.33 -18.42 10.44
CA ASP A 133 -0.34 -18.16 11.48
C ASP A 133 1.08 -18.24 10.93
N LEU A 134 1.34 -19.19 10.03
CA LEU A 134 2.66 -19.34 9.41
C LEU A 134 2.96 -18.20 8.44
N LEU A 135 1.96 -17.70 7.70
CA LEU A 135 2.09 -16.54 6.83
C LEU A 135 2.30 -15.25 7.64
N ASP A 136 1.54 -15.04 8.71
CA ASP A 136 1.69 -13.89 9.63
C ASP A 136 3.10 -13.87 10.24
N PHE A 137 3.57 -15.03 10.71
CA PHE A 137 4.94 -15.21 11.20
C PHE A 137 5.97 -14.89 10.11
N SER A 138 5.79 -15.47 8.91
CA SER A 138 6.76 -15.36 7.80
C SER A 138 6.83 -13.97 7.19
N LEU A 139 5.72 -13.24 7.09
CA LEU A 139 5.72 -11.87 6.55
C LEU A 139 6.34 -10.90 7.55
N THR A 140 6.03 -11.05 8.84
CA THR A 140 6.51 -10.17 9.92
C THR A 140 8.01 -10.35 10.17
N SER A 141 8.44 -11.59 10.45
CA SER A 141 9.85 -11.93 10.71
C SER A 141 10.69 -12.10 9.43
N SER A 142 10.06 -12.09 8.26
CA SER A 142 10.68 -12.42 6.99
C SER A 142 11.21 -13.87 6.88
N SER A 143 10.60 -14.83 7.59
CA SER A 143 11.05 -16.23 7.63
C SER A 143 11.08 -16.90 6.25
N ASN A 144 12.27 -17.37 5.86
CA ASN A 144 12.46 -18.18 4.65
C ASN A 144 11.87 -19.57 4.84
N ASP A 145 12.09 -20.17 6.01
CA ASP A 145 11.70 -21.54 6.31
C ASP A 145 10.18 -21.71 6.34
N GLY A 146 9.47 -20.75 6.93
CA GLY A 146 8.00 -20.75 6.92
C GLY A 146 7.44 -20.59 5.51
N THR A 147 8.02 -19.68 4.71
CA THR A 147 7.63 -19.51 3.30
C THR A 147 7.92 -20.78 2.48
N LYS A 148 9.06 -21.43 2.73
CA LYS A 148 9.45 -22.69 2.08
C LYS A 148 8.48 -23.82 2.43
N ALA A 149 8.12 -23.94 3.70
CA ALA A 149 7.16 -24.94 4.17
C ALA A 149 5.81 -24.77 3.47
N VAL A 150 5.32 -23.54 3.34
CA VAL A 150 4.08 -23.23 2.60
C VAL A 150 4.20 -23.65 1.13
N ALA A 151 5.27 -23.28 0.45
CA ALA A 151 5.47 -23.63 -0.96
C ALA A 151 5.55 -25.16 -1.18
N LEU A 152 6.25 -25.89 -0.29
CA LEU A 152 6.33 -27.35 -0.34
C LEU A 152 5.01 -28.04 0.01
N ALA A 153 4.19 -27.46 0.88
CA ALA A 153 2.90 -28.02 1.25
C ALA A 153 1.82 -27.79 0.18
N LEU A 154 1.86 -26.63 -0.48
CA LEU A 154 0.83 -26.20 -1.43
C LEU A 154 1.23 -26.38 -2.90
N GLY A 155 2.48 -26.75 -3.18
CA GLY A 155 2.94 -27.10 -4.52
C GLY A 155 2.48 -28.49 -4.94
N ALA A 156 2.07 -28.63 -6.19
CA ALA A 156 1.64 -29.88 -6.81
C ALA A 156 0.51 -30.60 -6.03
N ILE A 157 -0.44 -29.85 -5.47
CA ILE A 157 -1.61 -30.41 -4.77
C ILE A 157 -2.31 -31.42 -5.70
N GLY A 158 -2.62 -32.59 -5.13
CA GLY A 158 -3.26 -33.69 -5.86
C GLY A 158 -2.29 -34.66 -6.54
N LYS A 159 -0.97 -34.44 -6.46
CA LYS A 159 0.07 -35.40 -6.90
C LYS A 159 0.79 -36.00 -5.70
N SER A 160 0.42 -37.22 -5.31
CA SER A 160 1.00 -37.92 -4.15
C SER A 160 2.50 -38.16 -4.28
N ASP A 161 2.98 -38.39 -5.51
CA ASP A 161 4.36 -38.82 -5.79
C ASP A 161 5.26 -37.67 -6.25
N ALA A 162 4.80 -36.42 -6.14
CA ALA A 162 5.58 -35.26 -6.53
C ALA A 162 6.82 -35.09 -5.63
N THR A 163 7.98 -34.95 -6.26
CA THR A 163 9.23 -34.60 -5.58
C THR A 163 9.15 -33.18 -5.02
N ASP A 164 9.95 -32.87 -4.00
CA ASP A 164 10.03 -31.51 -3.43
C ASP A 164 10.32 -30.46 -4.52
N LYS A 165 11.16 -30.82 -5.50
CA LYS A 165 11.50 -29.91 -6.61
C LYS A 165 10.29 -29.62 -7.51
N GLU A 166 9.46 -30.62 -7.79
CA GLU A 166 8.24 -30.41 -8.58
C GLU A 166 7.23 -29.55 -7.84
N LYS A 167 7.11 -29.72 -6.51
CA LYS A 167 6.25 -28.88 -5.67
C LYS A 167 6.70 -27.42 -5.69
N GLU A 168 7.99 -27.17 -5.51
CA GLU A 168 8.56 -25.82 -5.63
C GLU A 168 8.26 -25.20 -7.00
N VAL A 169 8.55 -25.92 -8.08
CA VAL A 169 8.36 -25.43 -9.45
C VAL A 169 6.88 -25.11 -9.71
N ASP A 170 5.96 -25.96 -9.26
CA ASP A 170 4.52 -25.73 -9.39
C ASP A 170 4.05 -24.49 -8.61
N PHE A 171 4.56 -24.29 -7.39
CA PHE A 171 4.26 -23.11 -6.59
C PHE A 171 4.83 -21.83 -7.25
N ILE A 172 6.06 -21.85 -7.74
CA ILE A 172 6.70 -20.73 -8.45
C ILE A 172 5.94 -20.41 -9.75
N ASN A 173 5.45 -21.42 -10.47
CA ASN A 173 4.60 -21.21 -11.65
C ASN A 173 3.28 -20.51 -11.27
N SER A 174 2.71 -20.85 -10.12
CA SER A 174 1.52 -20.18 -9.59
C SER A 174 1.80 -18.70 -9.25
N MET A 175 2.98 -18.40 -8.68
CA MET A 175 3.44 -17.02 -8.44
C MET A 175 3.57 -16.20 -9.74
N ASN A 176 4.23 -16.75 -10.75
CA ASN A 176 4.37 -16.06 -12.05
C ASN A 176 3.03 -15.94 -12.78
N THR A 177 2.14 -16.92 -12.63
CA THR A 177 0.77 -16.84 -13.16
C THR A 177 -0.02 -15.73 -12.48
N MET A 178 0.09 -15.60 -11.16
CA MET A 178 -0.55 -14.52 -10.40
C MET A 178 0.01 -13.16 -10.82
N ALA A 179 1.34 -13.01 -10.94
CA ALA A 179 1.97 -11.77 -11.41
C ALA A 179 1.42 -11.33 -12.78
N ASN A 180 1.29 -12.27 -13.72
CA ASN A 180 0.71 -12.01 -15.04
C ASN A 180 -0.77 -11.60 -14.95
N LYS A 181 -1.58 -12.26 -14.11
CA LYS A 181 -2.99 -11.90 -13.88
C LYS A 181 -3.15 -10.50 -13.31
N LEU A 182 -2.22 -10.07 -12.45
CA LEU A 182 -2.19 -8.73 -11.87
C LEU A 182 -1.57 -7.67 -12.80
N GLY A 183 -1.05 -8.08 -13.98
CA GLY A 183 -0.44 -7.16 -14.93
C GLY A 183 0.94 -6.64 -14.50
N MET A 184 1.66 -7.36 -13.63
CA MET A 184 3.00 -7.01 -13.13
C MET A 184 4.07 -7.30 -14.21
N LYS A 185 4.17 -6.43 -15.21
CA LYS A 185 4.93 -6.67 -16.47
C LYS A 185 6.44 -6.74 -16.29
N ASN A 186 6.97 -6.28 -15.16
CA ASN A 186 8.40 -6.28 -14.84
C ASN A 186 8.75 -7.29 -13.76
N THR A 187 7.80 -8.15 -13.36
CA THR A 187 7.99 -9.12 -12.29
C THR A 187 8.17 -10.55 -12.80
N TYR A 188 9.16 -11.25 -12.24
CA TYR A 188 9.36 -12.67 -12.42
C TYR A 188 10.01 -13.29 -11.18
N PHE A 189 9.51 -14.44 -10.75
CA PHE A 189 9.97 -15.18 -9.58
C PHE A 189 10.75 -16.43 -9.99
N PHE A 190 11.95 -16.60 -9.45
CA PHE A 190 12.77 -17.81 -9.60
C PHE A 190 12.66 -18.72 -8.37
N ASN A 191 12.35 -18.17 -7.21
CA ASN A 191 12.01 -18.91 -6.00
C ASN A 191 10.95 -18.17 -5.15
N GLU A 192 10.44 -18.86 -4.15
CA GLU A 192 9.35 -18.44 -3.26
C GLU A 192 9.78 -17.48 -2.14
N THR A 193 11.08 -17.37 -1.87
CA THR A 193 11.59 -16.58 -0.73
C THR A 193 12.20 -15.25 -1.13
N GLY A 194 12.68 -15.15 -2.38
CA GLY A 194 13.49 -14.05 -2.89
C GLY A 194 14.98 -14.13 -2.55
N LEU A 195 15.45 -15.23 -1.95
CA LEU A 195 16.89 -15.45 -1.71
C LEU A 195 17.67 -15.49 -3.02
N ASP A 196 18.89 -14.94 -3.03
CA ASP A 196 19.76 -14.98 -4.19
C ASP A 196 20.10 -16.44 -4.56
N GLU A 197 20.00 -16.76 -5.86
CA GLU A 197 20.33 -18.10 -6.38
C GLU A 197 21.84 -18.27 -6.63
N SER A 198 22.56 -17.15 -6.80
CA SER A 198 24.02 -17.09 -6.87
C SER A 198 24.51 -15.70 -6.49
N ASP A 199 25.83 -15.49 -6.51
CA ASP A 199 26.49 -14.18 -6.35
C ASP A 199 26.09 -13.11 -7.39
N LYS A 200 25.39 -13.51 -8.46
CA LYS A 200 25.04 -12.64 -9.61
C LYS A 200 23.56 -12.73 -10.00
N LYS A 201 22.78 -13.60 -9.36
CA LYS A 201 21.38 -13.81 -9.70
C LYS A 201 20.49 -13.78 -8.45
N GLY A 202 19.57 -12.81 -8.41
CA GLY A 202 18.55 -12.71 -7.37
C GLY A 202 17.45 -13.77 -7.54
N GLY A 203 16.76 -14.09 -6.44
CA GLY A 203 15.64 -15.06 -6.43
C GLY A 203 14.35 -14.58 -7.08
N ALA A 204 14.23 -13.27 -7.28
CA ALA A 204 13.10 -12.65 -7.95
C ALA A 204 13.47 -11.25 -8.42
N TYR A 205 12.85 -10.80 -9.50
CA TYR A 205 12.99 -9.45 -10.03
C TYR A 205 11.61 -8.83 -10.21
N GLY A 206 11.53 -7.51 -10.04
CA GLY A 206 10.30 -6.73 -10.13
C GLY A 206 10.60 -5.26 -10.24
N SER A 207 9.54 -4.45 -10.20
CA SER A 207 9.65 -2.99 -10.21
C SER A 207 8.92 -2.39 -9.01
N ALA A 208 9.27 -1.16 -8.62
CA ALA A 208 8.62 -0.48 -7.50
C ALA A 208 7.11 -0.32 -7.74
N LYS A 209 6.72 -0.06 -8.99
CA LYS A 209 5.33 0.00 -9.43
C LYS A 209 4.60 -1.33 -9.31
N ASP A 210 5.22 -2.43 -9.74
CA ASP A 210 4.59 -3.75 -9.70
C ASP A 210 4.37 -4.22 -8.26
N VAL A 211 5.35 -4.03 -7.37
CA VAL A 211 5.18 -4.41 -5.96
C VAL A 211 4.14 -3.53 -5.27
N ALA A 212 4.07 -2.24 -5.60
CA ALA A 212 2.99 -1.40 -5.11
C ALA A 212 1.61 -1.86 -5.62
N SER A 213 1.53 -2.32 -6.87
CA SER A 213 0.29 -2.89 -7.42
C SER A 213 -0.13 -4.17 -6.69
N LEU A 214 0.83 -5.00 -6.27
CA LEU A 214 0.59 -6.17 -5.44
C LEU A 214 0.01 -5.80 -4.08
N PHE A 215 0.59 -4.81 -3.39
CA PHE A 215 0.05 -4.30 -2.12
C PHE A 215 -1.36 -3.71 -2.30
N ALA A 216 -1.59 -2.95 -3.37
CA ALA A 216 -2.90 -2.37 -3.66
C ALA A 216 -3.97 -3.46 -3.87
N TYR A 217 -3.61 -4.52 -4.60
CA TYR A 217 -4.48 -5.67 -4.80
C TYR A 217 -4.81 -6.36 -3.47
N ILE A 218 -3.81 -6.58 -2.61
CA ILE A 218 -4.00 -7.24 -1.32
C ILE A 218 -4.89 -6.39 -0.40
N LEU A 219 -4.62 -5.09 -0.26
CA LEU A 219 -5.45 -4.22 0.60
C LEU A 219 -6.91 -4.16 0.15
N LYS A 220 -7.16 -4.23 -1.15
CA LYS A 220 -8.51 -4.22 -1.71
C LYS A 220 -9.26 -5.53 -1.50
N ASN A 221 -8.58 -6.67 -1.63
CA ASN A 221 -9.25 -7.98 -1.72
C ASN A 221 -9.04 -8.86 -0.49
N ASN A 222 -7.89 -8.77 0.17
CA ASN A 222 -7.48 -9.62 1.30
C ASN A 222 -6.64 -8.83 2.32
N PRO A 223 -7.14 -7.72 2.91
CA PRO A 223 -6.35 -6.85 3.76
C PRO A 223 -5.76 -7.56 4.98
N ASN A 224 -6.43 -8.61 5.48
CA ASN A 224 -5.96 -9.42 6.61
C ASN A 224 -4.59 -10.06 6.36
N LEU A 225 -4.20 -10.29 5.10
CA LEU A 225 -2.91 -10.90 4.75
C LEU A 225 -1.70 -10.06 5.20
N LEU A 226 -1.86 -8.75 5.35
CA LEU A 226 -0.80 -7.84 5.81
C LEU A 226 -1.02 -7.35 7.25
N GLU A 227 -2.11 -7.76 7.91
CA GLU A 227 -2.50 -7.20 9.21
C GLU A 227 -1.42 -7.38 10.27
N ALA A 228 -0.83 -8.57 10.36
CA ALA A 228 0.24 -8.87 11.31
C ALA A 228 1.49 -7.99 11.12
N THR A 229 1.74 -7.53 9.89
CA THR A 229 2.90 -6.70 9.53
C THR A 229 2.78 -5.24 9.99
N LYS A 230 1.66 -4.85 10.61
CA LYS A 230 1.44 -3.50 11.17
C LYS A 230 2.02 -3.34 12.57
N HIS A 231 2.43 -4.43 13.22
CA HIS A 231 2.88 -4.44 14.60
C HIS A 231 4.40 -4.61 14.66
N ASP A 232 5.07 -3.98 15.64
CA ASP A 232 6.51 -4.16 15.88
C ASP A 232 6.87 -5.60 16.23
N THR A 233 5.96 -6.29 16.89
CA THR A 233 6.12 -7.67 17.33
C THR A 233 4.77 -8.33 17.44
N ILE A 234 4.71 -9.59 17.06
CA ILE A 234 3.55 -10.45 17.26
C ILE A 234 3.97 -11.73 18.00
N THR A 235 3.04 -12.27 18.79
CA THR A 235 3.19 -13.57 19.43
C THR A 235 2.15 -14.51 18.85
N ILE A 236 2.61 -15.63 18.29
CA ILE A 236 1.78 -16.63 17.64
C ILE A 236 1.96 -17.95 18.37
N ARG A 237 0.87 -18.70 18.52
CA ARG A 237 0.89 -20.05 19.07
C ARG A 237 0.60 -21.03 17.94
N SER A 238 1.51 -21.98 17.70
CA SER A 238 1.28 -23.04 16.72
C SER A 238 0.20 -24.02 17.19
N MET A 239 -0.26 -24.90 16.30
CA MET A 239 -1.30 -25.89 16.63
C MET A 239 -0.83 -26.91 17.66
N ASP A 240 0.49 -27.06 17.84
CA ASP A 240 1.11 -27.92 18.84
C ASP A 240 1.45 -27.16 20.15
N ASN A 241 0.89 -25.96 20.31
CA ASN A 241 1.00 -25.09 21.49
C ASN A 241 2.37 -24.46 21.76
N PHE A 242 3.33 -24.55 20.83
CA PHE A 242 4.57 -23.78 20.93
C PHE A 242 4.30 -22.29 20.69
N VAL A 243 4.94 -21.45 21.49
CA VAL A 243 4.82 -19.99 21.40
C VAL A 243 6.03 -19.46 20.64
N HIS A 244 5.75 -18.64 19.63
CA HIS A 244 6.73 -17.99 18.78
C HIS A 244 6.54 -16.49 18.81
N THR A 245 7.64 -15.77 18.86
CA THR A 245 7.65 -14.31 18.77
C THR A 245 8.28 -13.92 17.45
N ALA A 246 7.53 -13.23 16.60
CA ALA A 246 8.05 -12.63 15.38
C ALA A 246 8.25 -11.13 15.61
N VAL A 247 9.50 -10.68 15.56
CA VAL A 247 9.85 -9.27 15.53
C VAL A 247 9.73 -8.79 14.10
N ASN A 248 9.05 -7.68 13.89
CA ASN A 248 8.89 -7.11 12.56
C ASN A 248 10.23 -6.60 12.05
N THR A 249 10.56 -7.02 10.83
CA THR A 249 11.77 -6.55 10.16
C THR A 249 11.69 -5.08 9.74
N ASP A 250 10.48 -4.52 9.65
CA ASP A 250 10.26 -3.09 9.45
C ASP A 250 10.35 -2.34 10.78
N GLN A 251 11.45 -1.62 10.99
CA GLN A 251 11.79 -0.98 12.25
C GLN A 251 11.05 0.34 12.48
N ILE A 252 10.43 0.91 11.45
CA ILE A 252 9.74 2.20 11.52
C ILE A 252 8.22 2.03 11.55
N VAL A 253 7.71 0.79 11.65
CA VAL A 253 6.27 0.50 11.50
C VAL A 253 5.42 1.24 12.55
N ALA A 254 5.89 1.35 13.79
CA ALA A 254 5.23 2.13 14.85
C ALA A 254 5.23 3.64 14.60
N ASP A 255 6.19 4.14 13.82
CA ASP A 255 6.35 5.57 13.54
C ASP A 255 5.51 6.04 12.34
N ILE A 256 4.94 5.10 11.56
CA ILE A 256 4.09 5.41 10.41
C ILE A 256 2.60 5.46 10.83
N PRO A 257 1.98 6.65 10.91
CA PRO A 257 0.58 6.77 11.29
C PRO A 257 -0.33 6.08 10.27
N GLY A 258 -1.31 5.33 10.76
CA GLY A 258 -2.30 4.69 9.89
C GLY A 258 -1.75 3.53 9.05
N ILE A 259 -0.62 2.93 9.43
CA ILE A 259 -0.03 1.77 8.74
C ILE A 259 -1.07 0.68 8.49
N LYS A 260 -1.07 0.13 7.28
CA LYS A 260 -1.92 -0.97 6.79
C LYS A 260 -1.14 -2.24 6.50
N GLY A 261 0.16 -2.12 6.32
CA GLY A 261 1.06 -3.26 6.18
C GLY A 261 2.42 -2.83 5.67
N SER A 262 3.42 -3.67 5.91
CA SER A 262 4.77 -3.44 5.41
C SER A 262 5.50 -4.75 5.10
N LYS A 263 6.54 -4.63 4.28
CA LYS A 263 7.50 -5.72 4.10
C LYS A 263 8.86 -5.16 3.73
N THR A 264 9.89 -5.63 4.41
CA THR A 264 11.29 -5.40 4.02
C THR A 264 11.83 -6.51 3.11
N GLY A 265 12.89 -6.20 2.37
CA GLY A 265 13.71 -7.20 1.67
C GLY A 265 15.17 -6.79 1.66
N PHE A 266 16.07 -7.72 1.94
CA PHE A 266 17.51 -7.50 1.78
C PHE A 266 18.20 -8.77 1.29
N THR A 267 19.07 -8.60 0.30
CA THR A 267 20.10 -9.55 -0.11
C THR A 267 21.30 -8.76 -0.65
N ASP A 268 22.44 -9.42 -0.85
CA ASP A 268 23.66 -8.77 -1.35
C ASP A 268 23.44 -8.16 -2.74
N ILE A 269 22.65 -8.81 -3.59
CA ILE A 269 22.34 -8.31 -4.93
C ILE A 269 21.24 -7.25 -4.89
N ALA A 270 20.20 -7.44 -4.07
CA ALA A 270 19.07 -6.53 -4.01
C ALA A 270 19.41 -5.19 -3.36
N GLY A 271 20.31 -5.19 -2.38
CA GLY A 271 20.40 -4.10 -1.40
C GLY A 271 19.15 -4.08 -0.51
N GLY A 272 18.84 -2.91 0.06
CA GLY A 272 17.68 -2.70 0.92
C GLY A 272 16.42 -2.29 0.15
N ASN A 273 15.39 -3.11 0.27
CA ASN A 273 14.05 -2.86 -0.22
C ASN A 273 13.09 -2.69 0.96
N LEU A 274 12.08 -1.84 0.80
CA LEU A 274 10.97 -1.68 1.74
C LEU A 274 9.71 -1.23 0.99
N VAL A 275 8.58 -1.85 1.32
CA VAL A 275 7.26 -1.38 0.88
C VAL A 275 6.39 -1.20 2.11
N ILE A 276 5.73 -0.05 2.21
CA ILE A 276 4.72 0.22 3.22
C ILE A 276 3.41 0.64 2.54
N ALA A 277 2.30 0.39 3.21
CA ALA A 277 1.03 1.01 2.90
C ALA A 277 0.45 1.65 4.16
N PHE A 278 -0.09 2.85 4.05
CA PHE A 278 -0.62 3.60 5.19
C PHE A 278 -1.76 4.53 4.77
N ASP A 279 -2.64 4.87 5.71
CA ASP A 279 -3.71 5.85 5.54
C ASP A 279 -3.26 7.20 6.14
N PRO A 280 -2.72 8.15 5.36
CA PRO A 280 -2.49 9.52 5.82
C PRO A 280 -3.79 10.25 6.18
N GLU A 281 -4.89 9.87 5.53
CA GLU A 281 -6.25 10.36 5.77
C GLU A 281 -7.20 9.17 5.81
N LEU A 282 -8.32 9.30 6.53
CA LEU A 282 -9.28 8.22 6.68
C LEU A 282 -9.77 7.74 5.29
N GLY A 283 -9.49 6.47 4.97
CA GLY A 283 -9.92 5.86 3.72
C GLY A 283 -9.15 6.31 2.48
N ARG A 284 -7.94 6.86 2.62
CA ARG A 284 -7.03 7.21 1.51
C ARG A 284 -5.72 6.41 1.58
N PRO A 285 -5.73 5.09 1.33
CA PRO A 285 -4.51 4.31 1.42
C PRO A 285 -3.49 4.71 0.36
N ILE A 286 -2.28 5.04 0.82
CA ILE A 286 -1.10 5.32 0.00
C ILE A 286 -0.10 4.17 0.15
N ILE A 287 0.52 3.78 -0.95
CA ILE A 287 1.62 2.80 -0.97
C ILE A 287 2.92 3.50 -1.32
N ILE A 288 3.97 3.23 -0.56
CA ILE A 288 5.34 3.65 -0.84
C ILE A 288 6.20 2.41 -1.01
N SER A 289 6.79 2.25 -2.19
CA SER A 289 7.77 1.20 -2.48
C SER A 289 9.11 1.83 -2.77
N VAL A 290 10.18 1.35 -2.11
CA VAL A 290 11.58 1.68 -2.42
C VAL A 290 12.38 0.41 -2.69
N LEU A 291 13.17 0.41 -3.76
CA LEU A 291 14.00 -0.71 -4.18
C LEU A 291 15.46 -0.28 -4.39
N GLY A 292 16.40 -1.14 -3.98
CA GLY A 292 17.82 -0.98 -4.24
C GLY A 292 18.51 0.11 -3.42
N SER A 293 18.07 0.35 -2.18
CA SER A 293 18.77 1.19 -1.20
C SER A 293 19.85 0.38 -0.46
N THR A 294 20.37 0.88 0.66
CA THR A 294 21.14 0.07 1.62
C THR A 294 20.22 -0.54 2.68
N ALA A 295 20.74 -1.47 3.50
CA ALA A 295 19.96 -2.11 4.55
C ALA A 295 19.39 -1.12 5.57
N GLU A 296 20.11 -0.03 5.85
CA GLU A 296 19.74 1.00 6.80
C GLU A 296 19.01 2.16 6.12
N GLU A 297 19.49 2.62 4.95
CA GLU A 297 18.95 3.82 4.30
C GLU A 297 17.55 3.60 3.70
N ARG A 298 17.12 2.35 3.45
CA ARG A 298 15.73 2.09 3.00
C ARG A 298 14.67 2.66 3.94
N PHE A 299 14.93 2.68 5.25
CA PHE A 299 14.00 3.20 6.25
C PHE A 299 13.93 4.73 6.14
N ARG A 300 15.10 5.39 6.07
CA ARG A 300 15.19 6.85 5.88
C ARG A 300 14.59 7.30 4.55
N ASP A 301 14.79 6.53 3.49
CA ASP A 301 14.18 6.78 2.18
C ASP A 301 12.65 6.77 2.27
N VAL A 302 12.08 5.78 2.97
CA VAL A 302 10.63 5.70 3.19
C VAL A 302 10.13 6.83 4.10
N GLU A 303 10.81 7.14 5.20
CA GLU A 303 10.43 8.26 6.10
C GLU A 303 10.37 9.60 5.35
N LYS A 304 11.37 9.88 4.49
CA LYS A 304 11.38 11.08 3.63
C LYS A 304 10.17 11.11 2.69
N LEU A 305 9.84 9.98 2.08
CA LEU A 305 8.69 9.86 1.17
C LEU A 305 7.35 9.95 1.90
N VAL A 306 7.24 9.40 3.12
CA VAL A 306 6.05 9.57 3.99
C VAL A 306 5.86 11.04 4.33
N ARG A 307 6.92 11.72 4.79
CA ARG A 307 6.86 13.15 5.14
C ARG A 307 6.46 14.00 3.92
N ALA A 308 7.08 13.77 2.77
CA ALA A 308 6.75 14.50 1.54
C ALA A 308 5.30 14.22 1.08
N THR A 309 4.83 12.98 1.22
CA THR A 309 3.43 12.62 0.94
C THR A 309 2.49 13.43 1.83
N LEU A 310 2.68 13.41 3.15
CA LEU A 310 1.83 14.14 4.10
C LEU A 310 1.79 15.66 3.82
N LEU A 311 2.94 16.25 3.47
CA LEU A 311 3.02 17.66 3.07
C LEU A 311 2.31 17.94 1.74
N SER A 312 2.38 17.00 0.79
CA SER A 312 1.74 17.20 -0.51
C SER A 312 0.21 17.15 -0.40
N LEU A 313 -0.32 16.29 0.47
CA LEU A 313 -1.77 16.15 0.68
C LEU A 313 -2.35 17.34 1.44
N SER A 314 -1.62 17.91 2.40
CA SER A 314 -2.08 19.11 3.12
C SER A 314 -2.07 20.38 2.26
N ALA A 315 -1.31 20.38 1.16
CA ALA A 315 -1.27 21.47 0.19
C ALA A 315 -2.33 21.33 -0.93
N GLU A 316 -3.00 20.18 -1.07
CA GLU A 316 -4.11 20.04 -2.03
C GLU A 316 -5.30 20.89 -1.54
N PRO A 317 -5.85 21.82 -2.36
CA PRO A 317 -7.05 22.55 -1.99
C PRO A 317 -8.18 21.54 -1.72
N ILE A 318 -8.89 21.69 -0.60
CA ILE A 318 -10.11 20.92 -0.31
C ILE A 318 -11.13 21.28 -1.40
N SER A 319 -11.11 20.53 -2.50
CA SER A 319 -12.03 20.70 -3.62
C SER A 319 -13.21 19.76 -3.40
N ASN A 320 -14.36 20.39 -3.15
CA ASN A 320 -15.71 19.82 -3.02
C ASN A 320 -16.03 19.13 -1.68
N LEU A 321 -16.54 19.94 -0.74
CA LEU A 321 -17.70 19.60 0.09
C LEU A 321 -18.92 20.35 -0.44
#